data_AF-A0A8S3H2I0-F1
#
_entry.id   AF-A0A8S3H2I0-F1
#
_cell.length_a   1.000
_cell.length_b   1.000
_cell.length_c   1.000
_cell.angle_alpha   90.00
_cell.angle_beta   90.00
_cell.angle_gamma   90.00
#
_symmetry.space_group_name_H-M   'P 1'
#
loop_
_entity.id
_entity.type
_entity.pdbx_description
1 polymer ?
#
loop_
_entity_poly.entity_id
_entity_poly.type
_entity_poly.pdbx_seq_one_letter_code
_entity_poly.pdbx_strand_id
1 'polypeptide(L)'
;MKIFVDTDADIRLARRLERDITERGRDIDGVIQQYTRFVKPSYDHYIAPTMIYADLIVPRGGENQIAIDLIVRHVNRELQKRGVKVRNELVNRLGVMRDLPMPETFYLIEQTAQIKYLHTIIRNKLTGRDEFIFYSKRLMRVLIEYALSLLPFEDINVETPQGLLYKGKKHVYTD
;
A
#
# COMPACT_ATOMS: atom_id res chain seq x y z
N MET A 1 -9.62 -14.03 -9.56
CA MET A 1 -8.68 -14.50 -10.57
C MET A 1 -7.54 -15.23 -9.87
N LYS A 2 -7.54 -16.56 -9.96
CA LYS A 2 -6.52 -17.48 -9.46
C LYS A 2 -5.72 -17.96 -10.67
N ILE A 3 -4.39 -17.91 -10.59
CA ILE A 3 -3.50 -18.25 -11.71
C ILE A 3 -2.59 -19.39 -11.28
N PHE A 4 -2.43 -20.40 -12.14
CA PHE A 4 -1.45 -21.46 -11.99
C PHE A 4 -0.39 -21.34 -13.09
N VAL A 5 0.89 -21.35 -12.71
CA VAL A 5 1.99 -21.28 -13.67
C VAL A 5 2.52 -22.69 -13.90
N ASP A 6 2.35 -23.18 -15.12
CA ASP A 6 2.73 -24.54 -15.49
C ASP A 6 4.04 -24.55 -16.28
N THR A 7 4.94 -25.43 -15.87
CA THR A 7 6.27 -25.60 -16.46
C THR A 7 6.78 -26.99 -16.13
N ASP A 8 7.44 -27.62 -17.09
CA ASP A 8 7.96 -28.98 -16.96
C ASP A 8 8.91 -29.13 -15.76
N ALA A 9 8.91 -30.32 -15.16
CA ALA A 9 9.61 -30.59 -13.91
C ALA A 9 11.13 -30.49 -14.03
N ASP A 10 11.68 -30.85 -15.19
CA ASP A 10 13.10 -30.74 -15.55
C ASP A 10 13.54 -29.28 -15.68
N ILE A 11 12.78 -28.43 -16.37
CA ILE A 11 13.02 -26.99 -16.49
C ILE A 11 12.96 -26.34 -15.10
N ARG A 12 11.96 -26.70 -14.28
CA ARG A 12 11.85 -26.21 -12.90
C ARG A 12 13.02 -26.65 -12.03
N LEU A 13 13.49 -27.89 -12.20
CA LEU A 13 14.65 -28.41 -11.47
C LEU A 13 15.93 -27.69 -11.89
N ALA A 14 16.16 -27.48 -13.18
CA ALA A 14 17.33 -26.76 -13.69
C ALA A 14 17.40 -25.33 -13.12
N ARG A 15 16.31 -24.56 -13.22
CA ARG A 15 16.21 -23.21 -12.64
C ARG A 15 16.42 -23.23 -11.11
N ARG A 16 15.90 -24.25 -10.43
CA ARG A 16 16.08 -24.40 -8.98
C ARG A 16 17.54 -24.66 -8.63
N LEU A 17 18.22 -25.52 -9.39
CA LEU A 17 19.61 -25.89 -9.16
C LEU A 17 20.52 -24.66 -9.31
N GLU A 18 20.37 -23.92 -10.41
CA GLU A 18 21.12 -22.69 -10.69
C GLU A 18 20.92 -21.64 -9.58
N ARG A 19 19.68 -21.43 -9.14
CA ARG A 19 19.35 -20.50 -8.06
C ARG A 19 19.92 -20.94 -6.71
N ASP A 20 19.76 -22.20 -6.33
CA ASP A 20 20.18 -22.69 -5.01
C ASP A 20 21.72 -22.76 -4.89
N ILE A 21 22.46 -22.95 -5.99
CA ILE A 21 23.92 -22.88 -6.01
C ILE A 21 24.39 -21.42 -5.99
N THR A 22 23.91 -20.60 -6.92
CA THR A 22 24.42 -19.23 -7.14
C THR A 22 24.01 -18.26 -6.03
N GLU A 23 22.75 -18.30 -5.59
CA GLU A 23 22.22 -17.32 -4.64
C GLU A 23 22.27 -17.78 -3.18
N ARG A 24 22.36 -19.09 -2.94
CA ARG A 24 22.26 -19.69 -1.60
C ARG A 24 23.47 -20.52 -1.18
N GLY A 25 24.45 -20.69 -2.05
CA GLY A 25 25.70 -21.40 -1.75
C GLY A 25 25.52 -22.87 -1.39
N ARG A 26 24.50 -23.55 -1.95
CA ARG A 26 24.23 -24.96 -1.67
C ARG A 26 25.03 -25.87 -2.60
N ASP A 27 25.37 -27.05 -2.09
CA ASP A 27 25.97 -28.12 -2.86
C ASP A 27 24.95 -28.85 -3.78
N ILE A 28 25.42 -29.30 -4.94
CA ILE A 28 24.59 -29.94 -5.98
C ILE A 28 23.90 -31.19 -5.43
N ASP A 29 24.65 -32.06 -4.74
CA ASP A 29 24.12 -33.34 -4.25
C ASP A 29 23.05 -33.10 -3.18
N GLY A 30 23.27 -32.11 -2.31
CA GLY A 30 22.28 -31.68 -1.32
C GLY A 30 20.98 -31.18 -1.95
N VAL A 31 21.05 -30.39 -3.03
CA VAL A 31 19.87 -29.88 -3.74
C VAL A 31 19.10 -31.01 -4.42
N ILE A 32 19.78 -31.95 -5.07
CA ILE A 32 19.16 -33.10 -5.74
C ILE A 32 18.50 -34.03 -4.72
N GLN A 33 19.19 -34.34 -3.61
CA GLN A 33 18.63 -35.17 -2.55
C GLN A 33 17.37 -34.53 -1.94
N GLN A 34 17.41 -33.22 -1.67
CA GLN A 34 16.24 -32.50 -1.16
C GLN A 34 15.09 -32.50 -2.18
N TYR A 35 15.39 -32.33 -3.46
CA TYR A 35 14.38 -32.29 -4.51
C TYR A 35 13.63 -33.62 -4.61
N THR A 36 14.36 -34.72 -4.71
CA THR A 36 13.79 -36.08 -4.86
C THR A 36 13.05 -36.51 -3.60
N ARG A 37 13.60 -36.23 -2.42
CA ARG A 37 13.02 -36.68 -1.14
C ARG A 37 11.79 -35.91 -0.73
N PHE A 38 11.76 -34.60 -0.96
CA PHE A 38 10.72 -33.74 -0.39
C PHE A 38 9.94 -32.94 -1.44
N VAL A 39 10.63 -32.32 -2.39
CA VAL A 39 10.02 -31.32 -3.27
C VAL A 39 9.13 -31.97 -4.32
N LYS A 40 9.63 -32.98 -5.03
CA LYS A 40 8.87 -33.66 -6.08
C LYS A 40 7.64 -34.38 -5.52
N PRO A 41 7.74 -35.22 -4.47
CA PRO A 41 6.56 -35.84 -3.87
C PRO A 41 5.54 -34.82 -3.37
N SER A 42 5.99 -33.72 -2.75
CA SER A 42 5.08 -32.67 -2.26
C SER A 42 4.41 -31.92 -3.41
N TYR A 43 5.12 -31.69 -4.51
CA TYR A 43 4.54 -31.09 -5.70
C TYR A 43 3.43 -31.99 -6.26
N ASP A 44 3.71 -33.28 -6.44
CA ASP A 44 2.77 -34.22 -7.02
C ASP A 44 1.52 -34.43 -6.14
N HIS A 45 1.68 -34.48 -4.82
CA HIS A 45 0.57 -34.74 -3.88
C HIS A 45 -0.23 -33.49 -3.53
N TYR A 46 0.40 -32.31 -3.44
CA TYR A 46 -0.23 -31.13 -2.85
C TYR A 46 -0.29 -29.92 -3.78
N ILE A 47 0.59 -29.80 -4.78
CA ILE A 47 0.65 -28.60 -5.63
C ILE A 47 -0.02 -28.86 -6.99
N ALA A 48 0.38 -29.93 -7.69
CA ALA A 48 -0.17 -30.27 -9.00
C ALA A 48 -1.71 -30.42 -8.99
N PRO A 49 -2.34 -31.05 -7.97
CA PRO A 49 -3.80 -31.15 -7.91
C PRO A 49 -4.50 -29.80 -7.78
N THR A 50 -3.82 -28.74 -7.29
CA THR A 50 -4.42 -27.41 -7.14
C THR A 50 -4.63 -26.69 -8.46
N MET A 51 -4.01 -27.18 -9.55
CA MET A 51 -4.16 -26.65 -10.90
C MET A 51 -5.62 -26.59 -11.35
N ILE A 52 -6.46 -27.53 -10.90
CA ILE A 52 -7.89 -27.59 -11.24
C ILE A 52 -8.70 -26.40 -10.71
N TYR A 53 -8.20 -25.71 -9.69
CA TYR A 53 -8.88 -24.56 -9.08
C TYR A 53 -8.48 -23.22 -9.73
N ALA A 54 -7.59 -23.23 -10.72
CA ALA A 54 -7.10 -22.04 -11.39
C ALA A 54 -8.11 -21.52 -12.42
N ASP A 55 -8.29 -20.20 -12.45
CA ASP A 55 -9.07 -19.53 -13.50
C ASP A 55 -8.26 -19.41 -14.80
N LEU A 56 -6.92 -19.44 -14.71
CA LEU A 56 -5.98 -19.32 -15.82
C LEU A 56 -4.73 -20.17 -15.56
N ILE A 57 -4.32 -20.97 -16.55
CA ILE A 57 -3.06 -21.72 -16.55
C ILE A 57 -2.09 -21.06 -17.53
N VAL A 58 -0.90 -20.67 -17.05
CA VAL A 58 0.12 -19.99 -17.86
C VAL A 58 1.28 -20.94 -18.14
N PRO A 59 1.45 -21.42 -19.38
CA PRO A 59 2.60 -22.24 -19.75
C PRO A 59 3.87 -21.40 -19.88
N ARG A 60 5.03 -22.02 -19.66
CA ARG A 60 6.38 -21.42 -19.80
C ARG A 60 6.70 -20.28 -18.82
N GLY A 61 5.79 -20.00 -17.89
CA GLY A 61 5.98 -19.02 -16.81
C GLY A 61 6.46 -17.66 -17.28
N GLY A 62 7.59 -17.20 -16.73
CA GLY A 62 8.11 -15.84 -16.93
C GLY A 62 8.54 -15.48 -18.36
N GLU A 63 8.67 -16.46 -19.25
CA GLU A 63 9.03 -16.23 -20.66
C GLU A 63 7.80 -15.91 -21.53
N ASN A 64 6.59 -16.21 -21.04
CA ASN A 64 5.36 -16.02 -21.79
C ASN A 64 4.87 -14.56 -21.70
N GLN A 65 5.53 -13.69 -22.46
CA GLN A 65 5.22 -12.25 -22.51
C GLN A 65 3.75 -11.98 -22.88
N ILE A 66 3.15 -12.83 -23.71
CA ILE A 66 1.74 -12.71 -24.11
C ILE A 66 0.82 -12.92 -22.91
N ALA A 67 1.06 -13.96 -22.10
CA ALA A 67 0.27 -14.23 -20.91
C ALA A 67 0.45 -13.15 -19.85
N ILE A 68 1.70 -12.67 -19.66
CA ILE A 68 2.00 -11.57 -18.74
C ILE A 68 1.24 -10.31 -19.15
N ASP A 69 1.30 -9.93 -20.41
CA ASP A 69 0.60 -8.75 -20.92
C ASP A 69 -0.93 -8.87 -20.80
N LEU A 70 -1.48 -10.07 -21.02
CA LEU A 70 -2.92 -10.31 -20.80
C LEU A 70 -3.33 -10.13 -19.33
N ILE A 71 -2.52 -10.62 -18.39
CA ILE A 71 -2.73 -10.42 -16.95
C ILE A 71 -2.62 -8.93 -16.59
N VAL A 72 -1.60 -8.24 -17.09
CA VAL A 72 -1.39 -6.80 -16.86
C VAL A 72 -2.56 -5.98 -17.40
N ARG A 73 -3.02 -6.27 -18.62
CA ARG A 73 -4.21 -5.64 -19.21
C ARG A 73 -5.47 -5.90 -18.39
N HIS A 74 -5.65 -7.11 -17.88
CA HIS A 74 -6.77 -7.45 -17.00
C HIS A 74 -6.71 -6.61 -15.71
N VAL A 75 -5.57 -6.57 -15.03
CA VAL A 75 -5.38 -5.78 -13.80
C VAL A 75 -5.64 -4.30 -14.06
N ASN A 76 -5.08 -3.73 -15.13
CA ASN A 76 -5.30 -2.32 -15.49
C ASN A 76 -6.78 -2.01 -15.74
N ARG A 77 -7.49 -2.91 -16.43
CA ARG A 77 -8.93 -2.76 -16.66
C ARG A 77 -9.72 -2.81 -15.36
N GLU A 78 -9.40 -3.74 -14.47
CA GLU A 78 -10.07 -3.84 -13.17
C GLU A 78 -9.77 -2.63 -12.26
N LEU A 79 -8.54 -2.10 -12.31
CA LEU A 79 -8.17 -0.86 -11.61
C LEU A 79 -8.91 0.37 -12.17
N GLN A 80 -9.08 0.45 -13.49
CA GLN A 80 -9.86 1.52 -14.13
C GLN A 80 -11.34 1.45 -13.74
N LYS A 81 -11.95 0.26 -13.75
CA LYS A 81 -13.32 0.05 -13.28
C LYS A 81 -13.51 0.48 -11.83
N ARG A 82 -12.51 0.24 -10.98
CA ARG A 82 -12.50 0.62 -9.56
C ARG A 82 -12.21 2.11 -9.32
N GLY A 83 -12.05 2.91 -10.37
CA GLY A 83 -11.98 4.37 -10.24
C GLY A 83 -10.62 4.94 -9.82
N VAL A 84 -9.51 4.21 -9.94
CA VAL A 84 -8.16 4.74 -9.57
C VAL A 84 -7.66 5.84 -10.53
N LYS A 85 -8.50 6.34 -11.44
CA LYS A 85 -8.30 7.63 -12.11
C LYS A 85 -8.53 8.85 -11.22
N VAL A 86 -8.86 8.66 -9.93
CA VAL A 86 -9.04 9.74 -8.94
C VAL A 86 -8.02 10.85 -9.13
N ARG A 87 -6.71 10.56 -9.27
CA ARG A 87 -5.72 11.64 -9.34
C ARG A 87 -5.79 12.48 -10.63
N ASN A 88 -5.87 11.87 -11.81
CA ASN A 88 -5.92 12.62 -13.07
C ASN A 88 -7.30 13.23 -13.31
N GLU A 89 -8.39 12.55 -12.93
CA GLU A 89 -9.74 13.12 -12.97
C GLU A 89 -9.94 14.22 -11.93
N LEU A 90 -9.40 14.10 -10.71
CA LEU A 90 -9.38 15.20 -9.75
C LEU A 90 -8.53 16.36 -10.25
N VAL A 91 -7.35 16.13 -10.83
CA VAL A 91 -6.53 17.23 -11.38
C VAL A 91 -7.27 17.94 -12.52
N ASN A 92 -7.93 17.21 -13.41
CA ASN A 92 -8.73 17.79 -14.49
C ASN A 92 -9.99 18.50 -13.96
N ARG A 93 -10.69 17.92 -12.97
CA ARG A 93 -11.83 18.58 -12.29
C ARG A 93 -11.39 19.79 -11.46
N LEU A 94 -10.24 19.74 -10.79
CA LEU A 94 -9.64 20.88 -10.08
C LEU A 94 -9.25 22.00 -11.06
N GLY A 95 -8.86 21.66 -12.29
CA GLY A 95 -8.67 22.63 -13.37
C GLY A 95 -9.95 23.40 -13.71
N VAL A 96 -11.11 22.73 -13.68
CA VAL A 96 -12.45 23.32 -13.86
C VAL A 96 -12.96 24.02 -12.59
N MET A 97 -12.58 23.53 -11.39
CA MET A 97 -12.97 24.10 -10.10
C MET A 97 -12.10 25.27 -9.63
N ARG A 98 -11.05 25.67 -10.38
CA ARG A 98 -10.24 26.85 -10.03
C ARG A 98 -11.06 28.13 -9.90
N ASP A 99 -12.15 28.22 -10.66
CA ASP A 99 -12.99 29.42 -10.72
C ASP A 99 -14.28 29.29 -9.88
N LEU A 100 -14.49 28.16 -9.20
CA LEU A 100 -15.59 28.01 -8.26
C LEU A 100 -15.15 28.49 -6.87
N PRO A 101 -16.00 29.26 -6.16
CA PRO A 101 -15.71 29.62 -4.78
C PRO A 101 -15.61 28.34 -3.94
N MET A 102 -14.60 28.30 -3.05
CA MET A 102 -14.41 27.15 -2.17
C MET A 102 -15.64 27.02 -1.25
N PRO A 103 -16.14 25.79 -1.00
CA PRO A 103 -17.23 25.58 -0.06
C PRO A 103 -16.89 26.14 1.32
N GLU A 104 -17.87 26.69 2.05
CA GLU A 104 -17.68 27.22 3.40
C GLU A 104 -17.19 26.16 4.40
N THR A 105 -17.46 24.88 4.12
CA THR A 105 -17.02 23.73 4.90
C THR A 105 -15.59 23.27 4.56
N PHE A 106 -14.90 23.94 3.64
CA PHE A 106 -13.53 23.60 3.26
C PHE A 106 -12.52 24.40 4.06
N TYR A 107 -11.84 23.72 4.98
CA TYR A 107 -10.79 24.31 5.80
C TYR A 107 -9.43 23.81 5.35
N LEU A 108 -8.58 24.73 4.90
CA LEU A 108 -7.22 24.42 4.48
C LEU A 108 -6.24 24.70 5.62
N ILE A 109 -5.45 23.71 5.99
CA ILE A 109 -4.35 23.88 6.94
C ILE A 109 -3.28 24.76 6.27
N GLU A 110 -2.87 25.81 6.98
CA GLU A 110 -1.79 26.70 6.56
C GLU A 110 -0.53 25.89 6.20
N GLN A 111 0.05 26.15 5.03
CA GLN A 111 1.24 25.44 4.57
C GLN A 111 2.52 26.01 5.20
N THR A 112 2.68 25.79 6.51
CA THR A 112 3.85 26.22 7.28
C THR A 112 5.14 25.51 6.83
N ALA A 113 6.30 26.07 7.19
CA ALA A 113 7.59 25.45 6.89
C ALA A 113 7.69 24.00 7.41
N GLN A 114 7.09 23.73 8.58
CA GLN A 114 7.01 22.38 9.15
C GLN A 114 6.21 21.44 8.25
N ILE A 115 4.99 21.81 7.83
CA ILE A 115 4.14 20.96 6.98
C ILE A 115 4.80 20.70 5.63
N LYS A 116 5.43 21.72 5.05
CA LYS A 116 6.22 21.58 3.81
C LYS A 116 7.35 20.58 3.98
N TYR A 117 8.11 20.66 5.08
CA TYR A 117 9.17 19.70 5.40
C TYR A 117 8.63 18.27 5.54
N LEU A 118 7.53 18.07 6.27
CA LEU A 118 6.89 16.76 6.41
C LEU A 118 6.52 16.17 5.04
N HIS A 119 5.92 16.98 4.17
CA HIS A 119 5.60 16.58 2.81
C HIS A 119 6.83 16.23 1.98
N THR A 120 7.93 16.99 2.10
CA THR A 120 9.18 16.71 1.39
C THR A 120 9.71 15.32 1.74
N ILE A 121 9.72 14.95 3.02
CA ILE A 121 10.18 13.62 3.44
C ILE A 121 9.23 12.53 2.96
N ILE A 122 7.92 12.69 3.17
CA ILE A 122 6.91 11.69 2.76
C ILE A 122 6.92 11.43 1.24
N ARG A 123 7.25 12.45 0.44
CA ARG A 123 7.28 12.36 -1.04
C ARG A 123 8.65 11.97 -1.59
N ASN A 124 9.68 11.83 -0.76
CA ASN A 124 11.00 11.41 -1.22
C ASN A 124 11.03 9.89 -1.39
N LYS A 125 11.31 9.43 -2.62
CA LYS A 125 11.39 8.00 -2.96
C LYS A 125 12.48 7.23 -2.21
N LEU A 126 13.47 7.93 -1.67
CA LEU A 126 14.60 7.34 -0.95
C LEU A 126 14.35 7.25 0.57
N THR A 127 13.22 7.76 1.06
CA THR A 127 12.90 7.74 2.49
C THR A 127 12.66 6.31 2.97
N GLY A 128 13.36 5.93 4.03
CA GLY A 128 13.22 4.61 4.65
C GLY A 128 11.82 4.38 5.22
N ARG A 129 11.41 3.12 5.35
CA ARG A 129 10.07 2.74 5.84
C ARG A 129 9.73 3.39 7.18
N ASP A 130 10.65 3.36 8.13
CA ASP A 130 10.41 3.85 9.49
C ASP A 130 10.26 5.37 9.54
N GLU A 131 11.09 6.10 8.78
CA GLU A 131 10.96 7.55 8.60
C GLU A 131 9.62 7.90 7.93
N PHE A 132 9.26 7.19 6.86
CA PHE A 132 7.98 7.42 6.18
C PHE A 132 6.80 7.28 7.15
N ILE A 133 6.79 6.22 7.97
CA ILE A 133 5.75 6.00 8.98
C ILE A 133 5.76 7.13 10.02
N PHE A 134 6.94 7.50 10.53
CA PHE A 134 7.09 8.54 11.54
C PHE A 134 6.57 9.90 11.06
N TYR A 135 7.01 10.36 9.89
CA TYR A 135 6.62 11.66 9.35
C TYR A 135 5.15 11.68 8.88
N SER A 136 4.62 10.57 8.37
CA SER A 136 3.19 10.44 8.05
C SER A 136 2.31 10.57 9.29
N LYS A 137 2.67 9.91 10.40
CA LYS A 137 1.96 10.06 11.68
C LYS A 137 2.02 11.49 12.20
N ARG A 138 3.16 12.16 12.05
CA ARG A 138 3.33 13.57 12.46
C ARG A 138 2.45 14.51 11.65
N LEU A 139 2.33 14.31 10.34
CA LEU A 139 1.43 15.09 9.49
C LEU A 139 -0.04 14.83 9.85
N MET A 140 -0.40 13.56 10.10
CA MET A 140 -1.76 13.18 10.49
C MET A 140 -2.17 13.82 11.82
N ARG A 141 -1.24 13.91 12.79
CA ARG A 141 -1.50 14.57 14.07
C ARG A 141 -1.83 16.04 13.89
N VAL A 142 -1.06 16.78 13.08
CA VAL A 142 -1.35 18.19 12.78
C VAL A 142 -2.73 18.34 12.15
N LEU A 143 -3.10 17.43 11.25
CA LEU A 143 -4.41 17.44 10.61
C LEU A 143 -5.56 17.19 11.59
N ILE A 144 -5.40 16.23 12.50
CA ILE A 144 -6.40 15.94 13.54
C ILE A 144 -6.50 17.12 14.52
N GLU A 145 -5.38 17.67 14.98
CA GLU A 145 -5.38 18.83 15.90
C GLU A 145 -6.10 20.04 15.28
N TYR A 146 -5.88 20.30 13.98
CA TYR A 146 -6.61 21.33 13.26
C TYR A 146 -8.10 21.00 13.10
N ALA A 147 -8.45 19.75 12.78
CA ALA A 147 -9.86 19.35 12.69
C ALA A 147 -10.60 19.48 14.02
N LEU A 148 -9.94 19.12 15.13
CA LEU A 148 -10.50 19.24 16.48
C LEU A 148 -10.72 20.72 16.88
N SER A 149 -9.92 21.65 16.37
CA SER A 149 -10.11 23.08 16.66
C SER A 149 -11.34 23.68 15.97
N LEU A 150 -11.89 23.00 14.97
CA LEU A 150 -13.12 23.39 14.26
C LEU A 150 -14.39 22.89 14.94
N LEU A 151 -14.27 22.03 15.95
CA LEU A 151 -15.42 21.53 16.69
C LEU A 151 -16.00 22.61 17.61
N PRO A 152 -17.33 22.63 17.85
CA PRO A 152 -17.97 23.64 18.68
C PRO A 152 -17.48 23.56 20.14
N PHE A 153 -17.00 24.69 20.66
CA PHE A 153 -16.55 24.87 22.04
C PHE A 153 -17.28 26.03 22.71
N GLU A 154 -17.47 25.91 24.03
CA GLU A 154 -17.92 26.98 24.91
C GLU A 154 -16.77 27.46 25.80
N ASP A 155 -16.67 28.77 26.00
CA ASP A 155 -15.72 29.33 26.96
C ASP A 155 -16.21 29.04 28.39
N ILE A 156 -15.32 28.50 29.22
CA ILE A 156 -15.60 28.18 30.62
C ILE A 156 -14.49 28.72 31.51
N ASN A 157 -14.85 29.30 32.66
CA ASN A 157 -13.89 29.61 33.70
C ASN A 157 -13.71 28.38 34.58
N VAL A 158 -12.48 27.87 34.65
CA VAL A 158 -12.11 26.73 35.49
C VAL A 158 -11.28 27.25 36.64
N GLU A 159 -11.64 26.88 37.87
CA GLU A 159 -10.81 27.15 39.05
C GLU A 159 -9.71 26.08 39.12
N THR A 160 -8.45 26.51 39.09
CA THR A 160 -7.32 25.59 39.23
C THR A 160 -7.23 25.08 40.68
N PRO A 161 -6.50 23.97 40.93
CA PRO A 161 -6.24 23.51 42.30
C PRO A 161 -5.51 24.54 43.19
N GLN A 162 -4.98 25.62 42.61
CA GLN A 162 -4.36 26.74 43.34
C GLN A 162 -5.33 27.89 43.61
N GLY A 163 -6.63 27.75 43.29
CA GLY A 163 -7.65 28.80 43.47
C GLY A 163 -7.61 29.91 42.41
N LEU A 164 -6.94 29.69 41.28
CA LEU A 164 -6.84 30.67 40.19
C LEU A 164 -7.94 30.40 39.16
N LEU A 165 -8.61 31.46 38.69
CA LEU A 165 -9.57 31.37 37.60
C LEU A 165 -8.83 31.35 36.25
N TYR A 166 -9.02 30.29 35.48
CA TYR A 166 -8.46 30.09 34.15
C TYR A 166 -9.56 30.07 33.08
N LYS A 167 -9.41 30.86 32.01
CA LYS A 167 -10.30 30.83 30.85
C LYS A 167 -9.95 29.62 29.97
N GLY A 168 -10.71 28.54 30.14
CA GLY A 168 -10.64 27.34 29.33
C GLY A 168 -11.73 27.28 28.27
N LYS A 169 -11.70 26.20 27.48
CA LYS A 169 -12.74 25.86 26.50
C LYS A 169 -13.24 24.45 26.77
N LYS A 170 -14.56 24.25 26.76
CA LYS A 170 -15.23 22.96 26.92
C LYS A 170 -15.91 22.57 25.62
N HIS A 171 -15.73 21.33 25.18
CA HIS A 171 -16.42 20.81 24.01
C HIS A 171 -17.93 20.67 24.30
N VAL A 172 -18.77 21.15 23.39
CA VAL A 172 -20.23 20.96 23.49
C VAL A 172 -20.55 19.57 22.94
N TYR A 173 -20.98 18.64 23.80
CA TYR A 173 -21.56 17.40 23.32
C TYR A 173 -23.01 17.71 22.92
N THR A 174 -23.34 17.50 21.64
CA THR A 174 -24.74 17.45 21.20
C THR A 174 -25.18 16.00 21.41
N ASP A 175 -26.17 15.80 22.27
CA ASP A 175 -26.83 14.50 22.49
C ASP A 175 -27.55 14.00 21.23
#